data_AF-A0A962PT96-F1
#
_entry.id   AF-A0A962PT96-F1
#
_cell.length_a   1.000
_cell.length_b   1.000
_cell.length_c   1.000
_cell.angle_alpha   90.00
_cell.angle_beta   90.00
_cell.angle_gamma   90.00
#
_symmetry.space_group_name_H-M   'P 1'
#
loop_
_entity.id
_entity.type
_entity.pdbx_description
1 polymer ?
#
loop_
_entity_poly.entity_id
_entity_poly.type
_entity_poly.pdbx_seq_one_letter_code
_entity_poly.pdbx_strand_id
1 'polypeptide(L)'
;MNIPFRIVAMWMAVMCIAACDNDRREASAPGAPPPAPEPAMEIVLSGIAATGAALDGAVLEIVDASGNAVDIGDVLTGDDGAYQVNLPSGTNLPVIVRVTPPGGTPLVTIVPPSADDTTDVIANINPVTNLVSGAALQGADVTDNAALAGALAAVDIAMIDSEGD
;
A
#
# COMPACT_ATOMS: atom_id res chain seq x y z
N MET A 1 55.26 -26.41 20.74
CA MET A 1 56.40 -26.44 21.66
C MET A 1 57.58 -25.77 20.96
N ASN A 2 57.91 -24.54 21.37
CA ASN A 2 59.21 -23.85 21.26
C ASN A 2 59.03 -22.33 21.09
N ILE A 3 59.56 -21.61 22.08
CA ILE A 3 59.76 -20.15 22.16
C ILE A 3 61.28 -19.93 22.02
N PRO A 4 61.75 -18.79 21.48
CA PRO A 4 62.64 -17.95 22.32
C PRO A 4 62.40 -16.45 22.08
N PHE A 5 62.04 -15.63 23.07
CA PHE A 5 62.85 -15.07 24.17
C PHE A 5 64.01 -14.15 23.72
N ARG A 6 63.73 -12.83 23.58
CA ARG A 6 64.65 -11.69 23.86
C ARG A 6 63.76 -10.49 24.27
N ILE A 7 63.68 -10.12 25.55
CA ILE A 7 64.59 -9.26 26.34
C ILE A 7 64.27 -7.75 26.21
N VAL A 8 63.74 -7.22 27.32
CA VAL A 8 64.10 -5.96 28.01
C VAL A 8 63.47 -4.63 27.57
N ALA A 9 62.71 -4.05 28.51
CA ALA A 9 62.84 -2.71 29.11
C ALA A 9 61.44 -2.21 29.52
N MET A 10 60.89 -2.56 30.69
CA MET A 10 61.10 -1.87 31.97
C MET A 10 61.38 -0.37 31.84
N TRP A 11 60.34 0.46 31.92
CA TRP A 11 60.41 1.81 32.50
C TRP A 11 59.15 2.05 33.33
N MET A 12 59.37 2.11 34.65
CA MET A 12 58.40 2.38 35.69
C MET A 12 58.45 3.89 35.96
N ALA A 13 57.32 4.59 35.80
CA ALA A 13 57.15 5.95 36.29
C ALA A 13 55.92 6.01 37.22
N VAL A 14 56.25 6.22 38.49
CA VAL A 14 55.46 6.47 39.71
C VAL A 14 54.60 7.75 39.53
N MET A 15 53.27 7.70 39.78
CA MET A 15 52.52 8.26 40.95
C MET A 15 52.72 9.79 41.15
N CYS A 16 51.76 10.69 41.35
CA CYS A 16 50.37 10.73 41.84
C CYS A 16 49.81 12.14 41.47
N ILE A 17 48.48 12.35 41.38
CA ILE A 17 47.76 13.53 41.94
C ILE A 17 46.25 13.34 41.73
N ALA A 18 45.51 13.49 42.82
CA ALA A 18 44.06 13.44 42.90
C ALA A 18 43.40 14.65 42.23
N ALA A 19 42.34 14.40 41.48
CA ALA A 19 41.24 15.34 41.32
C ALA A 19 39.96 14.57 41.68
N CYS A 20 39.45 14.83 42.88
CA CYS A 20 38.03 14.65 43.16
C CYS A 20 37.28 15.62 42.25
N ASP A 21 36.52 15.13 41.29
CA ASP A 21 35.31 15.84 40.89
C ASP A 21 34.16 14.85 40.90
N ASN A 22 33.30 15.10 41.86
CA ASN A 22 32.19 14.28 42.29
C ASN A 22 30.96 14.64 41.45
N ASP A 23 30.13 13.63 41.19
CA ASP A 23 28.74 13.78 40.74
C ASP A 23 28.49 14.38 39.35
N ARG A 24 28.51 13.52 38.34
CA ARG A 24 27.32 13.38 37.47
C ARG A 24 27.04 11.90 37.28
N ARG A 25 26.14 11.38 38.11
CA ARG A 25 25.38 10.18 37.77
C ARG A 25 24.77 10.43 36.39
N GLU A 26 25.28 9.75 35.37
CA GLU A 26 24.50 9.49 34.17
C GLU A 26 23.29 8.70 34.65
N ALA A 27 22.22 9.43 34.95
CA ALA A 27 20.89 8.85 34.92
C ALA A 27 20.69 8.43 33.46
N SER A 28 21.07 7.19 33.14
CA SER A 28 20.50 6.48 32.01
C SER A 28 19.00 6.46 32.26
N ALA A 29 18.32 7.47 31.72
CA ALA A 29 16.90 7.37 31.48
C ALA A 29 16.71 6.06 30.70
N PRO A 30 15.83 5.15 31.12
CA PRO A 30 15.44 4.04 30.28
C PRO A 30 14.99 4.66 28.96
N GLY A 31 15.65 4.29 27.87
CA GLY A 31 15.25 4.74 26.54
C GLY A 31 13.76 4.50 26.41
N ALA A 32 13.01 5.56 26.07
CA ALA A 32 11.59 5.43 25.79
C ALA A 32 11.42 4.28 24.77
N PRO A 33 10.45 3.37 24.97
CA PRO A 33 10.17 2.37 23.95
C PRO A 33 9.94 3.08 22.61
N PRO A 34 10.39 2.51 21.48
CA PRO A 34 10.08 3.04 20.16
C PRO A 34 8.59 3.35 20.08
N PRO A 35 8.18 4.45 19.43
CA PRO A 35 6.76 4.74 19.24
C PRO A 35 6.09 3.48 18.69
N ALA A 36 4.99 3.06 19.31
CA ALA A 36 4.19 1.96 18.80
C ALA A 36 3.81 2.29 17.34
N PRO A 37 3.84 1.32 16.40
CA PRO A 37 3.38 1.55 15.05
C PRO A 37 1.99 2.17 15.11
N GLU A 38 1.78 3.28 14.41
CA GLU A 38 0.44 3.83 14.24
C GLU A 38 -0.45 2.75 13.62
N PRO A 39 -1.71 2.62 14.05
CA PRO A 39 -2.61 1.61 13.50
C PRO A 39 -2.70 1.83 11.98
N ALA A 40 -2.20 0.84 11.25
CA ALA A 40 -2.37 0.72 9.82
C ALA A 40 -3.89 0.74 9.52
N MET A 41 -4.38 1.81 8.91
CA MET A 41 -5.76 1.86 8.42
C MET A 41 -5.87 0.87 7.26
N GLU A 42 -6.63 -0.21 7.49
CA GLU A 42 -7.00 -1.17 6.46
C GLU A 42 -8.31 -0.71 5.83
N ILE A 43 -8.36 -0.60 4.51
CA ILE A 43 -9.58 -0.27 3.78
C ILE A 43 -10.23 -1.58 3.37
N VAL A 44 -11.45 -1.81 3.83
CA VAL A 44 -12.32 -2.89 3.41
C VAL A 44 -13.09 -2.43 2.18
N LEU A 45 -12.78 -3.05 1.05
CA LEU A 45 -13.48 -2.85 -0.20
C LEU A 45 -14.46 -3.99 -0.42
N SER A 46 -15.71 -3.68 -0.72
CA SER A 46 -16.76 -4.67 -0.97
C SER A 46 -17.67 -4.27 -2.12
N GLY A 47 -18.42 -5.22 -2.69
CA GLY A 47 -19.38 -4.91 -3.74
C GLY A 47 -19.98 -6.14 -4.40
N ILE A 48 -20.78 -5.89 -5.43
CA ILE A 48 -21.38 -6.91 -6.29
C ILE A 48 -20.87 -6.75 -7.72
N ALA A 49 -20.42 -7.85 -8.33
CA ALA A 49 -20.03 -7.93 -9.73
C ALA A 49 -21.09 -8.64 -10.57
N ALA A 50 -21.65 -7.96 -11.58
CA ALA A 50 -22.72 -8.51 -12.42
C ALA A 50 -22.78 -7.91 -13.84
N THR A 51 -23.04 -8.72 -14.86
CA THR A 51 -23.23 -8.31 -16.28
C THR A 51 -24.65 -8.52 -16.81
N GLY A 52 -25.63 -8.48 -15.90
CA GLY A 52 -27.02 -8.88 -16.14
C GLY A 52 -27.41 -10.13 -15.34
N ALA A 53 -26.40 -10.95 -15.01
CA ALA A 53 -26.43 -11.95 -13.95
C ALA A 53 -25.20 -11.75 -13.04
N ALA A 54 -25.25 -12.28 -11.82
CA ALA A 54 -24.10 -12.34 -10.93
C ALA A 54 -22.91 -13.03 -11.61
N LEU A 55 -21.71 -12.47 -11.45
CA LEU A 55 -20.49 -13.10 -11.91
C LEU A 55 -19.99 -14.04 -10.83
N ASP A 56 -20.31 -15.32 -10.95
CA ASP A 56 -19.79 -16.35 -10.05
C ASP A 56 -18.35 -16.75 -10.43
N GLY A 57 -17.49 -16.93 -9.42
CA GLY A 57 -16.12 -17.42 -9.58
C GLY A 57 -15.21 -16.52 -10.42
N ALA A 58 -15.52 -15.22 -10.53
CA ALA A 58 -14.69 -14.26 -11.24
C ALA A 58 -13.47 -13.88 -10.40
N VAL A 59 -12.32 -13.76 -11.05
CA VAL A 59 -11.05 -13.39 -10.40
C VAL A 59 -11.03 -11.89 -10.15
N LEU A 60 -10.70 -11.51 -8.91
CA LEU A 60 -10.54 -10.12 -8.50
C LEU A 60 -9.06 -9.74 -8.47
N GLU A 61 -8.72 -8.62 -9.08
CA GLU A 61 -7.39 -8.01 -9.04
C GLU A 61 -7.51 -6.51 -8.72
N ILE A 62 -6.53 -5.95 -8.02
CA ILE A 62 -6.50 -4.52 -7.71
C ILE A 62 -5.18 -3.93 -8.19
N VAL A 63 -5.26 -2.79 -8.86
CA VAL A 63 -4.11 -2.03 -9.36
C VAL A 63 -4.11 -0.65 -8.70
N ASP A 64 -2.99 -0.26 -8.10
CA ASP A 64 -2.84 1.05 -7.47
C ASP A 64 -2.65 2.18 -8.50
N ALA A 65 -2.70 3.43 -8.03
CA ALA A 65 -2.46 4.61 -8.88
C ALA A 65 -1.08 4.62 -9.57
N SER A 66 -0.12 3.85 -9.06
CA SER A 66 1.24 3.73 -9.61
C SER A 66 1.37 2.60 -10.64
N GLY A 67 0.32 1.80 -10.85
CA GLY A 67 0.32 0.66 -11.77
C GLY A 67 0.81 -0.64 -11.16
N ASN A 68 0.99 -0.71 -9.85
CA ASN A 68 1.37 -1.93 -9.18
C ASN A 68 0.12 -2.75 -8.85
N ALA A 69 0.20 -4.07 -9.05
CA ALA A 69 -0.81 -4.96 -8.52
C ALA A 69 -0.71 -4.97 -6.98
N VAL A 70 -1.82 -4.75 -6.31
CA VAL A 70 -1.94 -4.87 -4.86
C VAL A 70 -2.20 -6.34 -4.54
N ASP A 71 -1.34 -6.93 -3.71
CA ASP A 71 -1.52 -8.30 -3.27
C ASP A 71 -2.70 -8.40 -2.30
N ILE A 72 -3.77 -9.02 -2.78
CA ILE A 72 -5.01 -9.27 -2.03
C ILE A 72 -5.28 -10.77 -1.86
N GLY A 73 -4.33 -11.62 -2.29
CA GLY A 73 -4.52 -13.07 -2.43
C GLY A 73 -5.45 -13.46 -3.58
N ASP A 74 -5.74 -14.77 -3.66
CA ASP A 74 -6.63 -15.34 -4.67
C ASP A 74 -8.10 -15.16 -4.26
N VAL A 75 -8.65 -13.97 -4.51
CA VAL A 75 -10.05 -13.65 -4.22
C VAL A 75 -10.93 -13.93 -5.44
N LEU A 76 -12.00 -14.68 -5.22
CA LEU A 76 -13.05 -14.95 -6.20
C LEU A 76 -14.37 -14.33 -5.73
N THR A 77 -15.20 -13.90 -6.68
CA THR A 77 -16.60 -13.53 -6.41
C THR A 77 -17.43 -14.76 -6.06
N GLY A 78 -18.42 -14.60 -5.18
CA GLY A 78 -19.37 -15.66 -4.82
C GLY A 78 -20.47 -15.89 -5.88
N ASP A 79 -21.34 -16.88 -5.63
CA ASP A 79 -22.46 -17.23 -6.53
C ASP A 79 -23.46 -16.08 -6.76
N ASP A 80 -23.53 -15.13 -5.82
CA ASP A 80 -24.33 -13.91 -5.89
C ASP A 80 -23.57 -12.72 -6.48
N GLY A 81 -22.31 -12.93 -6.89
CA GLY A 81 -21.40 -11.92 -7.43
C GLY A 81 -20.76 -11.06 -6.36
N ALA A 82 -21.00 -11.34 -5.07
CA ALA A 82 -20.44 -10.56 -3.98
C ALA A 82 -18.93 -10.79 -3.85
N TYR A 83 -18.23 -9.75 -3.46
CA TYR A 83 -16.82 -9.82 -3.07
C TYR A 83 -16.53 -8.87 -1.92
N GLN A 84 -15.49 -9.21 -1.16
CA GLN A 84 -14.92 -8.37 -0.12
C GLN A 84 -13.42 -8.63 -0.06
N VAL A 85 -12.65 -7.55 0.12
CA VAL A 85 -11.21 -7.59 0.16
C VAL A 85 -10.68 -6.48 1.06
N ASN A 86 -9.65 -6.81 1.83
CA ASN A 86 -8.93 -5.85 2.67
C ASN A 86 -7.72 -5.33 1.89
N LEU A 87 -7.68 -4.04 1.63
CA LEU A 87 -6.50 -3.39 1.07
C LEU A 87 -5.45 -3.22 2.18
N PRO A 88 -4.18 -3.56 1.90
CA PRO A 88 -3.10 -3.35 2.84
C PRO A 88 -2.92 -1.86 3.14
N SER A 89 -2.47 -1.56 4.34
CA SER A 89 -2.18 -0.18 4.73
C SER A 89 -1.10 0.43 3.84
N GLY A 90 -1.34 1.64 3.34
CA GLY A 90 -0.41 2.34 2.46
C GLY A 90 -0.64 2.11 0.97
N THR A 91 -1.71 1.40 0.57
CA THR A 91 -2.16 1.39 -0.83
C THR A 91 -2.42 2.81 -1.32
N ASN A 92 -1.88 3.14 -2.49
CA ASN A 92 -2.07 4.46 -3.10
C ASN A 92 -3.44 4.54 -3.78
N LEU A 93 -4.33 5.37 -3.24
CA LEU A 93 -5.63 5.68 -3.84
C LEU A 93 -5.47 6.84 -4.85
N PRO A 94 -6.27 6.89 -5.94
CA PRO A 94 -7.32 5.94 -6.33
C PRO A 94 -6.78 4.58 -6.79
N VAL A 95 -7.59 3.53 -6.69
CA VAL A 95 -7.25 2.19 -7.21
C VAL A 95 -8.22 1.78 -8.31
N ILE A 96 -7.77 0.91 -9.21
CA ILE A 96 -8.62 0.21 -10.17
C ILE A 96 -8.87 -1.20 -9.65
N VAL A 97 -10.14 -1.57 -9.64
CA VAL A 97 -10.59 -2.93 -9.35
C VAL A 97 -10.93 -3.59 -10.67
N ARG A 98 -10.28 -4.71 -10.97
CA ARG A 98 -10.49 -5.51 -12.16
C ARG A 98 -11.12 -6.84 -11.79
N VAL A 99 -12.25 -7.15 -12.39
CA VAL A 99 -12.94 -8.44 -12.24
C VAL A 99 -12.96 -9.17 -13.56
N THR A 100 -12.34 -10.34 -13.58
CA THR A 100 -12.24 -11.19 -14.78
C THR A 100 -13.12 -12.42 -14.62
N PRO A 101 -14.28 -12.51 -15.29
CA PRO A 101 -15.11 -13.70 -15.25
C PRO A 101 -14.44 -14.89 -15.96
N PRO A 102 -14.76 -16.14 -15.60
CA PRO A 102 -14.18 -17.32 -16.23
C PRO A 102 -14.44 -17.34 -17.75
N GLY A 103 -13.38 -17.14 -18.54
CA GLY A 103 -13.45 -17.13 -20.01
C GLY A 103 -14.16 -15.91 -20.62
N GLY A 104 -14.39 -14.84 -19.85
CA GLY A 104 -14.99 -13.60 -20.35
C GLY A 104 -14.01 -12.41 -20.36
N THR A 105 -14.53 -11.24 -20.72
CA THR A 105 -13.74 -9.98 -20.72
C THR A 105 -13.68 -9.38 -19.32
N PRO A 106 -12.53 -8.84 -18.91
CA PRO A 106 -12.41 -8.14 -17.63
C PRO A 106 -13.30 -6.90 -17.60
N LEU A 107 -13.91 -6.65 -16.45
CA LEU A 107 -14.56 -5.39 -16.11
C LEU A 107 -13.66 -4.61 -15.17
N VAL A 108 -13.60 -3.29 -15.35
CA VAL A 108 -12.82 -2.40 -14.48
C VAL A 108 -13.71 -1.40 -13.79
N THR A 109 -13.39 -1.02 -12.56
CA THR A 109 -13.98 0.14 -11.91
C THR A 109 -12.93 0.94 -11.16
N ILE A 110 -13.05 2.27 -11.19
CA ILE A 110 -12.18 3.15 -10.42
C ILE A 110 -12.80 3.36 -9.05
N VAL A 111 -12.01 3.13 -8.00
CA VAL A 111 -12.35 3.45 -6.63
C VAL A 111 -11.59 4.73 -6.24
N PRO A 112 -12.30 5.85 -6.04
CA PRO A 112 -11.68 7.12 -5.68
C PRO A 112 -11.13 7.07 -4.24
N PRO A 113 -10.24 8.02 -3.87
CA PRO A 113 -9.88 8.19 -2.47
C PRO A 113 -11.11 8.51 -1.62
N SER A 114 -11.25 7.86 -0.46
CA SER A 114 -12.29 8.17 0.51
C SER A 114 -12.13 9.62 0.99
N ALA A 115 -13.19 10.45 0.87
CA ALA A 115 -13.16 11.84 1.30
C ALA A 115 -13.23 12.01 2.83
N ASP A 116 -13.67 10.98 3.55
CA ASP A 116 -14.06 11.05 4.96
C ASP A 116 -13.31 10.04 5.87
N ASP A 117 -12.09 9.63 5.48
CA ASP A 117 -11.29 8.59 6.17
C ASP A 117 -12.07 7.27 6.41
N THR A 118 -13.12 7.03 5.62
CA THR A 118 -13.93 5.81 5.74
C THR A 118 -13.12 4.60 5.29
N THR A 119 -13.03 3.62 6.18
CA THR A 119 -12.37 2.35 5.92
C THR A 119 -13.26 1.37 5.17
N ASP A 120 -14.57 1.57 5.13
CA ASP A 120 -15.49 0.73 4.34
C ASP A 120 -15.85 1.44 3.02
N VAL A 121 -15.51 0.82 1.91
CA VAL A 121 -15.78 1.33 0.55
C VAL A 121 -16.59 0.31 -0.23
N ILE A 122 -17.67 0.79 -0.86
CA ILE A 122 -18.53 -0.03 -1.72
C ILE A 122 -18.24 0.29 -3.18
N ALA A 123 -17.80 -0.70 -3.95
CA ALA A 123 -17.54 -0.61 -5.38
C ALA A 123 -18.36 -1.67 -6.11
N ASN A 124 -19.46 -1.27 -6.74
CA ASN A 124 -20.25 -2.21 -7.54
C ASN A 124 -19.71 -2.28 -8.97
N ILE A 125 -19.56 -3.50 -9.48
CA ILE A 125 -18.97 -3.76 -10.79
C ILE A 125 -20.07 -4.24 -11.73
N ASN A 126 -20.32 -3.47 -12.79
CA ASN A 126 -21.28 -3.81 -13.81
C ASN A 126 -20.89 -3.16 -15.15
N PRO A 127 -21.55 -3.50 -16.27
CA PRO A 127 -21.22 -2.91 -17.57
C PRO A 127 -21.28 -1.38 -17.60
N VAL A 128 -22.12 -0.75 -16.77
CA VAL A 128 -22.23 0.70 -16.69
C VAL A 128 -21.05 1.30 -15.92
N THR A 129 -20.69 0.76 -14.75
CA THR A 129 -19.52 1.24 -14.00
C THR A 129 -18.22 0.97 -14.75
N ASN A 130 -18.16 -0.12 -15.53
CA ASN A 130 -17.08 -0.39 -16.47
C ASN A 130 -17.02 0.63 -17.60
N LEU A 131 -18.15 1.02 -18.19
CA LEU A 131 -18.17 2.03 -19.24
C LEU A 131 -17.76 3.41 -18.72
N VAL A 132 -18.25 3.81 -17.55
CA VAL A 132 -17.88 5.08 -16.90
C VAL A 132 -16.39 5.10 -16.57
N SER A 133 -15.88 4.01 -15.98
CA SER A 133 -14.46 3.90 -15.62
C SER A 133 -13.57 3.82 -16.86
N GLY A 134 -13.97 3.09 -17.89
CA GLY A 134 -13.24 3.01 -19.16
C GLY A 134 -13.21 4.34 -19.91
N ALA A 135 -14.29 5.14 -19.83
CA ALA A 135 -14.32 6.49 -20.37
C ALA A 135 -13.36 7.42 -19.63
N ALA A 136 -13.32 7.34 -18.28
CA ALA A 136 -12.35 8.09 -17.48
C ALA A 136 -10.91 7.69 -17.82
N LEU A 137 -10.65 6.40 -18.04
CA LEU A 137 -9.35 5.87 -18.45
C LEU A 137 -9.04 6.09 -19.95
N GLN A 138 -9.88 6.83 -20.68
CA GLN A 138 -9.70 7.14 -22.11
C GLN A 138 -9.48 5.90 -23.00
N GLY A 139 -10.07 4.76 -22.61
CA GLY A 139 -9.93 3.50 -23.34
C GLY A 139 -8.56 2.81 -23.20
N ALA A 140 -7.83 3.08 -22.12
CA ALA A 140 -6.59 2.36 -21.80
C ALA A 140 -6.79 0.83 -21.80
N ASP A 141 -5.75 0.10 -22.18
CA ASP A 141 -5.77 -1.35 -22.17
C ASP A 141 -5.89 -1.87 -20.72
N VAL A 142 -7.03 -2.48 -20.42
CA VAL A 142 -7.39 -2.98 -19.08
C VAL A 142 -6.55 -4.18 -18.64
N THR A 143 -5.81 -4.80 -19.56
CA THR A 143 -4.88 -5.89 -19.27
C THR A 143 -3.45 -5.42 -18.97
N ASP A 144 -3.15 -4.14 -19.24
CA ASP A 144 -1.83 -3.54 -19.01
C ASP A 144 -1.89 -2.56 -17.83
N ASN A 145 -1.28 -2.95 -16.70
CA ASN A 145 -1.29 -2.12 -15.50
C ASN A 145 -0.55 -0.77 -15.67
N ALA A 146 0.46 -0.70 -16.54
CA ALA A 146 1.16 0.57 -16.79
C ALA A 146 0.31 1.52 -17.62
N ALA A 147 -0.45 0.99 -18.58
CA ALA A 147 -1.45 1.78 -19.33
C ALA A 147 -2.54 2.32 -18.39
N LEU A 148 -3.02 1.48 -17.47
CA LEU A 148 -3.99 1.87 -16.46
C LEU A 148 -3.47 2.98 -15.53
N ALA A 149 -2.24 2.89 -15.06
CA ALA A 149 -1.62 3.92 -14.21
C ALA A 149 -1.45 5.26 -14.94
N GLY A 150 -0.97 5.21 -16.19
CA GLY A 150 -0.85 6.40 -17.02
C GLY A 150 -2.20 7.07 -17.26
N ALA A 151 -3.25 6.26 -17.46
CA ALA A 151 -4.61 6.75 -17.63
C ALA A 151 -5.18 7.36 -16.34
N LEU A 152 -5.00 6.71 -15.18
CA LEU A 152 -5.36 7.25 -13.87
C LEU A 152 -4.66 8.59 -13.58
N ALA A 153 -3.37 8.70 -13.89
CA ALA A 153 -2.62 9.94 -13.72
C ALA A 153 -3.11 11.06 -14.66
N ALA A 154 -3.66 10.70 -15.82
CA ALA A 154 -4.28 11.62 -16.77
C ALA A 154 -5.74 11.98 -16.40
N VAL A 155 -6.38 11.23 -15.49
CA VAL A 155 -7.64 11.64 -14.85
C VAL A 155 -7.30 12.76 -13.87
N ASP A 156 -7.05 13.94 -14.41
CA ASP A 156 -6.85 15.15 -13.63
C ASP A 156 -8.20 15.62 -13.07
N ILE A 157 -8.44 15.33 -11.80
CA ILE A 157 -9.64 15.74 -11.07
C ILE A 157 -9.70 17.29 -10.99
N ALA A 158 -8.59 18.00 -11.22
CA ALA A 158 -8.55 19.46 -11.24
C ALA A 158 -9.02 20.08 -12.58
N MET A 159 -9.17 19.30 -13.66
CA MET A 159 -9.53 19.84 -14.98
C MET A 159 -11.03 20.09 -15.18
N ILE A 160 -11.86 19.77 -14.18
CA ILE A 160 -13.30 20.10 -14.18
C ILE A 160 -13.58 21.59 -13.91
N ASP A 161 -12.59 22.37 -13.44
CA ASP A 161 -12.80 23.77 -13.04
C ASP A 161 -12.49 24.83 -14.13
N SER A 162 -12.29 24.42 -15.40
CA SER A 162 -11.81 25.33 -16.46
C SER A 162 -12.62 25.35 -17.76
N GLU A 163 -13.94 25.16 -17.71
CA GLU A 163 -14.84 25.52 -18.83
C GLU A 163 -15.93 26.51 -18.37
N GLY A 164 -15.49 27.57 -17.68
CA GLY A 164 -16.33 28.67 -17.23
C GLY A 164 -15.68 30.02 -17.54
N ASP A 165 -15.56 30.36 -18.82
CA ASP A 165 -15.53 31.76 -19.32
C ASP A 165 -16.31 31.86 -20.63
#